data_AF-A0A820KYY3-F1
#
_entry.id   AF-A0A820KYY3-F1
#
_cell.length_a   1.000
_cell.length_b   1.000
_cell.length_c   1.000
_cell.angle_alpha   90.00
_cell.angle_beta   90.00
_cell.angle_gamma   90.00
#
_symmetry.space_group_name_H-M   'P 1'
#
loop_
_entity.id
_entity.type
_entity.pdbx_description
1 polymer ?
#
loop_
_entity_poly.entity_id
_entity_poly.type
_entity_poly.pdbx_seq_one_letter_code
_entity_poly.pdbx_strand_id
1 'polypeptide(L)'
;MAQSCVPCYERPRNFQWYWKSSDVKWEEYLDVENEIIEDAHNERHEYVDIDGGYTIDLKQQVQEKSNSHERWPIKRDQFDKHLTNVQLRKDRFSSPITISTQKTTTTTCSDQNMLGEDDLLKYWLNKGSLDDIYRDLENADNKKTISDLTQEASNGIIQEGISIGEAEKARWLARQLNNVKNYGENMQFGPNTIPSEIGKTLVNLYTRDTFWCKLINSVIRDLSTMTRKKVNTIGPFCVLLRSYINDQGDNPFPSIVYRGLTLTDEERKNFMKEEMRFTAFTSTSKNRTLAELLGNTLLIIDLNVKERRHGSLIKIGRDISMMSNFPEEEEYLIIPRSTFNFEKYEYDESKDLQKHIVYLKGSNENNLQVSLVNFDSLMGKHGRVLYNQKRT
;
A
#
# COMPACT_ATOMS: atom_id res chain seq x y z
N MET A 1 -29.22 -5.34 19.90
CA MET A 1 -29.30 -5.74 18.48
C MET A 1 -27.89 -5.66 17.94
N ALA A 2 -27.26 -6.79 17.62
CA ALA A 2 -25.92 -6.76 17.02
C ALA A 2 -26.07 -6.26 15.58
N GLN A 3 -25.47 -5.12 15.24
CA GLN A 3 -25.29 -4.71 13.85
C GLN A 3 -24.53 -5.82 13.15
N SER A 4 -25.22 -6.52 12.24
CA SER A 4 -24.62 -7.43 11.29
C SER A 4 -23.53 -6.66 10.54
N CYS A 5 -22.27 -6.86 10.91
CA CYS A 5 -21.13 -6.37 10.13
C CYS A 5 -21.21 -7.07 8.77
N VAL A 6 -21.73 -6.36 7.78
CA VAL A 6 -21.72 -6.82 6.39
C VAL A 6 -20.25 -7.01 6.01
N PRO A 7 -19.84 -8.18 5.51
CA PRO A 7 -18.47 -8.38 5.08
C PRO A 7 -18.11 -7.32 4.02
N CYS A 8 -17.00 -6.62 4.23
CA CYS A 8 -16.41 -5.60 3.35
C CYS A 8 -15.99 -6.13 1.95
N TYR A 9 -16.43 -7.32 1.55
CA TYR A 9 -15.92 -8.09 0.41
C TYR A 9 -16.93 -8.38 -0.69
N GLU A 10 -18.05 -7.67 -0.72
CA GLU A 10 -18.85 -7.69 -1.94
C GLU A 10 -18.21 -6.75 -2.95
N ARG A 11 -17.98 -7.29 -4.15
CA ARG A 11 -17.44 -6.64 -5.37
C ARG A 11 -17.89 -5.19 -5.50
N PRO A 12 -17.18 -4.33 -6.27
CA PRO A 12 -17.68 -2.98 -6.55
C PRO A 12 -19.17 -3.06 -6.87
N ARG A 13 -19.95 -2.44 -5.98
CA ARG A 13 -21.41 -2.51 -6.03
C ARG A 13 -21.81 -1.97 -7.40
N ASN A 14 -22.78 -2.60 -8.08
CA ASN A 14 -23.11 -2.32 -9.48
C ASN A 14 -23.85 -0.98 -9.67
N PHE A 15 -23.27 0.12 -9.23
CA PHE A 15 -23.80 1.47 -9.43
C PHE A 15 -22.66 2.44 -9.71
N GLN A 16 -23.03 3.55 -10.33
CA GLN A 16 -22.18 4.71 -10.46
C GLN A 16 -23.01 5.96 -10.24
N TRP A 17 -22.54 6.83 -9.37
CA TRP A 17 -23.04 8.17 -9.19
C TRP A 17 -22.36 9.10 -10.17
N TYR A 18 -23.14 10.05 -10.69
CA TYR A 18 -22.68 11.07 -11.61
C TYR A 18 -23.11 12.45 -11.15
N TRP A 19 -22.35 13.47 -11.54
CA TRP A 19 -22.73 14.87 -11.42
C TRP A 19 -22.63 15.57 -12.78
N LYS A 20 -23.44 16.58 -12.99
CA LYS A 20 -23.54 17.26 -14.29
C LYS A 20 -22.57 18.44 -14.36
N SER A 21 -21.40 18.26 -14.99
CA SER A 21 -20.37 19.32 -15.08
C SER A 21 -20.68 20.41 -16.11
N SER A 22 -21.54 20.11 -17.08
CA SER A 22 -22.10 21.07 -18.04
C SER A 22 -23.43 20.56 -18.58
N ASP A 23 -24.14 21.37 -19.38
CA ASP A 23 -25.47 21.01 -19.90
C ASP A 23 -25.53 19.66 -20.63
N VAL A 24 -24.41 19.20 -21.18
CA VAL A 24 -24.31 17.97 -21.98
C VAL A 24 -23.42 16.89 -21.37
N LYS A 25 -22.66 17.20 -20.31
CA LYS A 25 -21.63 16.30 -19.78
C LYS A 25 -21.93 15.88 -18.35
N TRP A 26 -22.00 14.57 -18.15
CA TRP A 26 -21.98 13.93 -16.85
C TRP A 26 -20.56 13.46 -16.54
N GLU A 27 -20.14 13.67 -15.31
CA GLU A 27 -18.86 13.20 -14.78
C GLU A 27 -19.09 12.24 -13.63
N GLU A 28 -18.24 11.23 -13.55
CA GLU A 28 -18.31 10.17 -12.55
C GLU A 28 -17.71 10.66 -11.23
N TYR A 29 -18.36 10.35 -10.12
CA TYR A 29 -17.71 10.41 -8.82
C TYR A 29 -16.63 9.34 -8.72
N LEU A 30 -15.51 9.67 -8.07
CA LEU A 30 -14.40 8.74 -7.89
C LEU A 30 -14.76 7.59 -6.95
N ASP A 31 -14.02 6.49 -7.01
CA ASP A 31 -14.28 5.24 -6.27
C ASP A 31 -14.83 5.43 -4.84
N VAL A 32 -14.13 6.17 -3.99
CA VAL A 32 -14.53 6.34 -2.58
C VAL A 32 -15.63 7.37 -2.40
N GLU A 33 -15.69 8.41 -3.23
CA GLU A 33 -16.81 9.37 -3.20
C GLU A 33 -18.11 8.66 -3.57
N ASN A 34 -18.07 7.83 -4.62
CA ASN A 34 -19.18 6.99 -5.05
C ASN A 34 -19.71 6.10 -3.90
N GLU A 35 -18.81 5.52 -3.10
CA GLU A 35 -19.17 4.68 -1.95
C GLU A 35 -19.70 5.50 -0.76
N ILE A 36 -19.13 6.68 -0.50
CA ILE A 36 -19.63 7.60 0.53
C ILE A 36 -21.08 8.00 0.23
N ILE A 37 -21.36 8.38 -1.02
CA ILE A 37 -22.70 8.78 -1.47
C ILE A 37 -23.66 7.60 -1.38
N GLU A 38 -23.25 6.42 -1.82
CA GLU A 38 -24.09 5.23 -1.76
C GLU A 38 -24.39 4.78 -0.33
N ASP A 39 -23.38 4.73 0.55
CA ASP A 39 -23.60 4.35 1.95
C ASP A 39 -24.65 5.29 2.58
N ALA A 40 -24.55 6.59 2.30
CA ALA A 40 -25.52 7.56 2.78
C ALA A 40 -26.92 7.40 2.17
N HIS A 41 -27.02 7.11 0.87
CA HIS A 41 -28.27 6.78 0.21
C HIS A 41 -28.94 5.56 0.85
N ASN A 42 -28.17 4.50 1.10
CA ASN A 42 -28.67 3.26 1.71
C ASN A 42 -29.08 3.45 3.18
N GLU A 43 -28.39 4.34 3.90
CA GLU A 43 -28.73 4.75 5.27
C GLU A 43 -29.86 5.79 5.34
N ARG A 44 -30.36 6.28 4.18
CA ARG A 44 -31.41 7.30 4.05
C ARG A 44 -31.02 8.66 4.67
N HIS A 45 -29.75 9.04 4.58
CA HIS A 45 -29.33 10.41 4.90
C HIS A 45 -29.83 11.38 3.82
N GLU A 46 -30.23 12.58 4.23
CA GLU A 46 -30.66 13.63 3.30
C GLU A 46 -29.45 14.35 2.69
N TYR A 47 -28.38 14.52 3.47
CA TYR A 47 -27.18 15.26 3.08
C TYR A 47 -25.92 14.41 3.25
N VAL A 48 -24.94 14.64 2.37
CA VAL A 48 -23.64 13.97 2.37
C VAL A 48 -22.55 14.98 2.06
N ASP A 49 -21.57 15.12 2.93
CA ASP A 49 -20.38 15.91 2.63
C ASP A 49 -19.34 15.06 1.90
N ILE A 50 -18.73 15.66 0.88
CA ILE A 50 -17.58 15.09 0.17
C ILE A 50 -16.44 16.12 0.14
N ASP A 51 -15.23 15.63 -0.15
CA ASP A 51 -14.03 16.46 -0.19
C ASP A 51 -14.12 17.58 -1.24
N GLY A 52 -13.32 18.64 -1.08
CA GLY A 52 -13.40 19.84 -1.91
C GLY A 52 -14.49 20.84 -1.49
N GLY A 53 -15.15 20.58 -0.35
CA GLY A 53 -16.17 21.45 0.23
C GLY A 53 -17.51 21.36 -0.49
N TYR A 54 -17.86 20.19 -1.02
CA TYR A 54 -19.17 19.97 -1.63
C TYR A 54 -20.10 19.21 -0.67
N THR A 55 -21.38 19.54 -0.73
CA THR A 55 -22.44 18.81 -0.03
C THR A 55 -23.45 18.34 -1.07
N ILE A 56 -23.87 17.08 -0.97
CA ILE A 56 -24.87 16.46 -1.82
C ILE A 56 -26.19 16.39 -1.05
N ASP A 57 -27.25 16.95 -1.62
CA ASP A 57 -28.62 16.74 -1.19
C ASP A 57 -29.21 15.58 -2.01
N LEU A 58 -29.32 14.41 -1.37
CA LEU A 58 -29.82 13.18 -1.98
C LEU A 58 -31.32 13.22 -2.25
N LYS A 59 -32.07 14.11 -1.59
CA LYS A 59 -33.51 14.23 -1.80
C LYS A 59 -33.81 15.11 -3.00
N GLN A 60 -33.07 16.21 -3.16
CA GLN A 60 -33.15 17.10 -4.32
C GLN A 60 -32.33 16.60 -5.50
N GLN A 61 -31.46 15.60 -5.30
CA GLN A 61 -30.54 15.06 -6.31
C GLN A 61 -29.66 16.18 -6.89
N VAL A 62 -29.03 16.95 -5.99
CA VAL A 62 -28.08 18.03 -6.36
C VAL A 62 -26.83 18.01 -5.50
N GLN A 63 -25.70 18.42 -6.09
CA GLN A 63 -24.47 18.79 -5.41
C GLN A 63 -24.37 20.31 -5.32
N GLU A 64 -23.94 20.83 -4.19
CA GLU A 64 -23.71 22.25 -3.94
C GLU A 64 -22.30 22.47 -3.39
N LYS A 65 -21.66 23.57 -3.79
CA LYS A 65 -20.35 23.95 -3.25
C LYS A 65 -20.52 24.87 -2.04
N SER A 66 -19.83 24.56 -0.96
CA SER A 66 -19.76 25.41 0.24
C SER A 66 -19.39 26.84 -0.16
N ASN A 67 -20.22 27.80 0.26
CA ASN A 67 -20.07 29.23 -0.04
C ASN A 67 -20.28 29.63 -1.51
N SER A 68 -20.92 28.78 -2.32
CA SER A 68 -21.37 29.10 -3.67
C SER A 68 -22.89 28.95 -3.78
N HIS A 69 -23.49 29.64 -4.75
CA HIS A 69 -24.87 29.39 -5.18
C HIS A 69 -24.94 28.38 -6.34
N GLU A 70 -23.78 27.85 -6.76
CA GLU A 70 -23.72 26.84 -7.81
C GLU A 70 -24.27 25.50 -7.33
N ARG A 71 -25.15 24.94 -8.16
CA ARG A 71 -25.79 23.65 -7.93
C ARG A 71 -25.67 22.82 -9.19
N TRP A 72 -25.26 21.57 -9.04
CA TRP A 72 -25.15 20.63 -10.14
C TRP A 72 -26.07 19.44 -9.89
N PRO A 73 -26.96 19.10 -10.85
CA PRO A 73 -27.74 17.88 -10.75
C PRO A 73 -26.83 16.65 -10.60
N ILE A 74 -27.28 15.70 -9.80
CA ILE A 74 -26.65 14.38 -9.66
C ILE A 74 -27.62 13.30 -10.12
N LYS A 75 -27.08 12.12 -10.44
CA LYS A 75 -27.89 10.92 -10.71
C LYS A 75 -27.14 9.66 -10.31
N ARG A 76 -27.90 8.60 -10.10
CA ARG A 76 -27.41 7.25 -9.84
C ARG A 76 -27.81 6.34 -11.00
N ASP A 77 -26.84 5.73 -11.65
CA ASP A 77 -27.11 4.66 -12.61
C ASP A 77 -26.88 3.31 -11.91
N GLN A 78 -27.86 2.40 -12.00
CA GLN A 78 -27.72 1.02 -11.55
C GLN A 78 -27.41 0.16 -12.76
N PHE A 79 -26.33 -0.61 -12.70
CA PHE A 79 -25.95 -1.48 -13.79
C PHE A 79 -26.54 -2.88 -13.60
N ASP A 80 -27.18 -3.37 -14.66
CA ASP A 80 -27.46 -4.80 -14.80
C ASP A 80 -26.10 -5.52 -14.95
N LYS A 81 -25.90 -6.58 -14.17
CA LYS A 81 -24.61 -7.28 -13.97
C LYS A 81 -23.76 -7.37 -15.25
N HIS A 82 -22.44 -7.19 -15.07
CA HIS A 82 -21.37 -7.33 -16.07
C HIS A 82 -21.06 -6.10 -16.93
N LEU A 83 -20.83 -4.94 -16.31
CA LEU A 83 -20.00 -3.94 -16.98
C LEU A 83 -18.56 -4.46 -17.05
N THR A 84 -18.21 -4.96 -18.23
CA THR A 84 -16.87 -5.39 -18.65
C THR A 84 -16.05 -4.22 -19.17
N ASN A 85 -16.38 -2.97 -18.81
CA ASN A 85 -15.54 -1.84 -19.17
C ASN A 85 -14.29 -1.91 -18.30
N VAL A 86 -13.29 -2.63 -18.79
CA VAL A 86 -11.97 -2.77 -18.19
C VAL A 86 -11.29 -1.41 -18.29
N GLN A 87 -11.56 -0.52 -17.34
CA GLN A 87 -10.83 0.73 -17.21
C GLN A 87 -9.56 0.45 -16.42
N LEU A 88 -8.50 0.05 -17.13
CA LEU A 88 -7.16 -0.06 -16.54
C LEU A 88 -6.76 1.28 -15.93
N ARG A 89 -6.40 1.27 -14.65
CA ARG A 89 -5.92 2.47 -13.96
C ARG A 89 -4.50 2.77 -14.39
N LYS A 90 -4.39 3.48 -15.52
CA LYS A 90 -3.12 3.78 -16.17
C LYS A 90 -2.10 4.30 -15.16
N ASP A 91 -2.46 5.26 -14.31
CA ASP A 91 -1.55 5.88 -13.34
C ASP A 91 -0.94 4.89 -12.34
N ARG A 92 -1.66 3.84 -11.95
CA ARG A 92 -1.17 2.82 -11.02
C ARG A 92 -0.08 1.95 -11.63
N PHE A 93 -0.23 1.61 -12.90
CA PHE A 93 0.69 0.76 -13.64
C PHE A 93 1.79 1.54 -14.37
N SER A 94 1.54 2.80 -14.72
CA SER A 94 2.47 3.70 -15.42
C SER A 94 3.36 4.52 -14.48
N SER A 95 3.03 4.60 -13.18
CA SER A 95 3.83 5.32 -12.19
C SER A 95 5.32 4.92 -12.26
N PRO A 96 6.25 5.89 -12.15
CA PRO A 96 7.68 5.59 -12.14
C PRO A 96 8.03 4.56 -11.07
N ILE A 97 8.87 3.59 -11.43
CA ILE A 97 9.52 2.70 -10.46
C ILE A 97 10.82 3.38 -10.05
N THR A 98 10.88 3.80 -8.79
CA THR A 98 12.14 4.25 -8.22
C THR A 98 13.01 3.03 -7.94
N ILE A 99 14.19 3.02 -8.55
CA ILE A 99 15.18 1.97 -8.39
C ILE A 99 16.27 2.47 -7.44
N SER A 100 16.60 1.66 -6.43
CA SER A 100 17.85 1.85 -5.68
C SER A 100 18.91 0.86 -6.17
N THR A 101 20.12 1.39 -6.37
CA THR A 101 21.33 0.62 -6.70
C THR A 101 22.36 0.68 -5.58
N GLN A 102 22.01 1.31 -4.45
CA GLN A 102 22.93 1.43 -3.32
C GLN A 102 23.07 0.08 -2.66
N LYS A 103 24.29 -0.48 -2.69
CA LYS A 103 24.69 -1.56 -1.79
C LYS A 103 24.60 -1.00 -0.37
N THR A 104 23.75 -1.61 0.45
CA THR A 104 23.61 -1.27 1.87
C THR A 104 24.99 -1.34 2.53
N THR A 105 25.61 -0.18 2.81
CA THR A 105 26.88 -0.13 3.53
C THR A 105 26.62 -0.48 4.99
N THR A 106 27.21 -1.57 5.45
CA THR A 106 27.20 -1.99 6.86
C THR A 106 28.07 -1.05 7.68
N THR A 107 27.54 0.13 8.02
CA THR A 107 28.16 0.97 9.05
C THR A 107 27.90 0.30 10.41
N THR A 108 28.93 -0.31 10.99
CA THR A 108 28.87 -0.91 12.34
C THR A 108 28.64 0.18 13.39
N CYS A 109 27.58 0.04 14.18
CA CYS A 109 27.14 1.03 15.15
C CYS A 109 27.61 0.63 16.55
N SER A 110 28.76 1.12 16.98
CA SER A 110 29.22 0.97 18.38
C SER A 110 28.70 2.09 19.31
N ASP A 111 28.13 3.17 18.76
CA ASP A 111 27.83 4.40 19.53
C ASP A 111 26.37 4.86 19.43
N GLN A 112 25.39 3.94 19.54
CA GLN A 112 23.96 4.29 19.48
C GLN A 112 23.46 5.10 20.70
N ASN A 113 24.21 5.12 21.80
CA ASN A 113 23.76 5.71 23.08
C ASN A 113 23.92 7.25 23.17
N MET A 114 24.30 7.94 22.08
CA MET A 114 24.58 9.39 22.06
C MET A 114 23.93 10.14 20.90
N LEU A 115 23.11 9.49 20.08
CA LEU A 115 22.50 10.12 18.91
C LEU A 115 21.19 10.83 19.29
N GLY A 116 21.02 12.06 18.82
CA GLY A 116 19.72 12.74 18.90
C GLY A 116 18.66 12.00 18.09
N GLU A 117 17.38 12.24 18.37
CA GLU A 117 16.26 11.54 17.68
C GLU A 117 16.34 11.64 16.14
N ASP A 118 16.79 12.79 15.61
CA ASP A 118 16.96 13.00 14.17
C ASP A 118 18.12 12.18 13.57
N ASP A 119 19.17 11.93 14.35
CA ASP A 119 20.32 11.13 13.90
C ASP A 119 20.00 9.63 13.92
N LEU A 120 19.16 9.18 14.85
CA LEU A 120 18.59 7.84 14.83
C LEU A 120 17.74 7.65 13.58
N LEU A 121 16.84 8.58 13.25
CA LEU A 121 16.03 8.48 12.05
C LEU A 121 16.91 8.40 10.79
N LYS A 122 17.92 9.26 10.64
CA LYS A 122 18.87 9.19 9.51
C LYS A 122 19.61 7.85 9.45
N TYR A 123 20.02 7.32 10.59
CA TYR A 123 20.63 5.99 10.68
C TYR A 123 19.66 4.90 10.19
N TRP A 124 18.40 4.96 10.62
CA TRP A 124 17.36 4.01 10.23
C TRP A 124 16.99 4.12 8.75
N LEU A 125 16.92 5.33 8.19
CA LEU A 125 16.69 5.54 6.75
C LEU A 125 17.81 4.96 5.88
N ASN A 126 19.05 4.94 6.40
CA ASN A 126 20.18 4.32 5.72
C ASN A 126 20.19 2.78 5.81
N LYS A 127 19.46 2.20 6.76
CA LYS A 127 19.52 0.75 7.06
C LYS A 127 18.26 -0.03 6.71
N GLY A 128 17.09 0.54 6.91
CA GLY A 128 15.83 -0.20 7.00
C GLY A 128 14.83 0.07 5.89
N SER A 129 13.86 -0.82 5.78
CA SER A 129 12.56 -0.57 5.17
C SER A 129 11.73 0.34 6.09
N LEU A 130 10.71 1.03 5.58
CA LEU A 130 9.75 1.76 6.44
C LEU A 130 9.17 0.87 7.55
N ASP A 131 8.94 -0.41 7.28
CA ASP A 131 8.45 -1.35 8.28
C ASP A 131 9.48 -1.75 9.32
N ASP A 132 10.77 -1.79 8.99
CA ASP A 132 11.84 -1.97 9.98
C ASP A 132 11.89 -0.72 10.87
N ILE A 133 11.91 0.47 10.26
CA ILE A 133 11.92 1.76 10.97
C ILE A 133 10.76 1.85 11.95
N TYR A 134 9.55 1.49 11.52
CA TYR A 134 8.37 1.51 12.40
C TYR A 134 8.48 0.49 13.53
N ARG A 135 8.90 -0.76 13.24
CA ARG A 135 9.07 -1.79 14.27
C ARG A 135 10.07 -1.34 15.33
N ASP A 136 11.18 -0.75 14.91
CA ASP A 136 12.27 -0.36 15.80
C ASP A 136 11.94 0.90 16.62
N LEU A 137 11.23 1.88 16.03
CA LEU A 137 10.90 3.13 16.72
C LEU A 137 9.64 3.03 17.60
N GLU A 138 8.62 2.30 17.15
CA GLU A 138 7.27 2.41 17.70
C GLU A 138 6.68 1.07 18.17
N ASN A 139 7.39 -0.06 17.94
CA ASN A 139 6.99 -1.38 18.43
C ASN A 139 8.16 -2.21 18.98
N ALA A 140 9.22 -1.56 19.50
CA ALA A 140 10.41 -2.24 20.00
C ALA A 140 10.10 -3.29 21.09
N ASP A 141 9.11 -3.03 21.93
CA ASP A 141 8.70 -3.91 23.03
C ASP A 141 7.79 -5.08 22.58
N ASN A 142 7.36 -5.15 21.31
CA ASN A 142 6.40 -6.14 20.79
C ASN A 142 5.14 -6.32 21.65
N LYS A 143 4.64 -5.23 22.26
CA LYS A 143 3.45 -5.28 23.13
C LYS A 143 2.14 -5.04 22.40
N LYS A 144 2.19 -4.46 21.18
CA LYS A 144 1.00 -4.09 20.43
C LYS A 144 0.36 -5.32 19.79
N THR A 145 -0.96 -5.39 19.88
CA THR A 145 -1.76 -6.38 19.14
C THR A 145 -1.94 -5.94 17.68
N ILE A 146 -2.35 -6.87 16.82
CA ILE A 146 -2.74 -6.54 15.44
C ILE A 146 -3.90 -5.54 15.44
N SER A 147 -4.84 -5.63 16.40
CA SER A 147 -5.91 -4.64 16.58
C SER A 147 -5.36 -3.24 16.87
N ASP A 148 -4.36 -3.13 17.74
CA ASP A 148 -3.72 -1.83 18.04
C ASP A 148 -3.09 -1.21 16.79
N LEU A 149 -2.31 -2.00 16.03
CA LEU A 149 -1.74 -1.53 14.76
C LEU A 149 -2.82 -1.15 13.74
N THR A 150 -3.93 -1.89 13.71
CA THR A 150 -5.06 -1.62 12.81
C THR A 150 -5.71 -0.28 13.17
N GLN A 151 -5.88 0.00 14.47
CA GLN A 151 -6.40 1.27 14.96
C GLN A 151 -5.44 2.43 14.68
N GLU A 152 -4.13 2.23 14.87
CA GLU A 152 -3.11 3.23 14.54
C GLU A 152 -3.06 3.53 13.04
N ALA A 153 -3.17 2.51 12.18
CA ALA A 153 -3.28 2.67 10.74
C ALA A 153 -4.52 3.49 10.36
N SER A 154 -5.68 3.20 10.95
CA SER A 154 -6.92 3.99 10.75
C SER A 154 -6.73 5.45 11.15
N ASN A 155 -6.10 5.72 12.29
CA ASN A 155 -5.84 7.08 12.77
C ASN A 155 -4.86 7.82 11.85
N GLY A 156 -3.82 7.11 11.38
CA GLY A 156 -2.84 7.63 10.43
C GLY A 156 -3.47 8.04 9.10
N ILE A 157 -4.36 7.21 8.54
CA ILE A 157 -5.14 7.54 7.33
C ILE A 157 -5.90 8.86 7.51
N ILE A 158 -6.62 9.01 8.63
CA ILE A 158 -7.40 10.23 8.93
C ILE A 158 -6.48 11.46 8.99
N GLN A 159 -5.38 11.38 9.74
CA GLN A 159 -4.46 12.51 9.90
C GLN A 159 -3.85 12.95 8.57
N GLU A 160 -3.45 11.99 7.74
CA GLU A 160 -2.86 12.27 6.44
C GLU A 160 -3.89 12.87 5.48
N GLY A 161 -5.10 12.29 5.41
CA GLY A 161 -6.17 12.82 4.56
C GLY A 161 -6.57 14.25 4.92
N ILE A 162 -6.74 14.54 6.23
CA ILE A 162 -7.02 15.91 6.69
C ILE A 162 -5.93 16.88 6.24
N SER A 163 -4.65 16.45 6.31
CA SER A 163 -3.52 17.32 5.96
C SER A 163 -3.46 17.73 4.49
N ILE A 164 -4.17 17.01 3.61
CA ILE A 164 -4.20 17.26 2.16
C ILE A 164 -5.60 17.63 1.64
N GLY A 165 -6.58 17.84 2.54
CA GLY A 165 -7.94 18.21 2.17
C GLY A 165 -8.81 17.05 1.66
N GLU A 166 -8.48 15.81 2.02
CA GLU A 166 -9.19 14.58 1.65
C GLU A 166 -9.77 13.90 2.92
N ALA A 167 -10.42 14.70 3.76
CA ALA A 167 -10.87 14.29 5.09
C ALA A 167 -12.02 13.27 5.03
N GLU A 168 -12.99 13.44 4.14
CA GLU A 168 -14.15 12.54 4.04
C GLU A 168 -13.73 11.18 3.50
N LYS A 169 -12.93 11.13 2.43
CA LYS A 169 -12.32 9.89 1.94
C LYS A 169 -11.52 9.19 3.04
N ALA A 170 -10.71 9.94 3.80
CA ALA A 170 -9.89 9.35 4.85
C ALA A 170 -10.71 8.75 6.00
N ARG A 171 -11.78 9.42 6.43
CA ARG A 171 -12.69 8.87 7.44
C ARG A 171 -13.39 7.61 6.93
N TRP A 172 -13.82 7.61 5.68
CA TRP A 172 -14.42 6.42 5.07
C TRP A 172 -13.44 5.24 5.05
N LEU A 173 -12.21 5.45 4.57
CA LEU A 173 -11.16 4.42 4.53
C LEU A 173 -10.83 3.88 5.94
N ALA A 174 -10.65 4.78 6.92
CA ALA A 174 -10.37 4.40 8.30
C ALA A 174 -11.53 3.64 8.96
N ARG A 175 -12.77 3.98 8.63
CA ARG A 175 -13.96 3.25 9.08
C ARG A 175 -13.95 1.81 8.56
N GLN A 176 -13.63 1.59 7.29
CA GLN A 176 -13.54 0.23 6.73
C GLN A 176 -12.50 -0.62 7.47
N LEU A 177 -11.35 -0.04 7.80
CA LEU A 177 -10.30 -0.74 8.54
C LEU A 177 -10.70 -1.01 10.01
N ASN A 178 -11.37 -0.05 10.66
CA ASN A 178 -11.90 -0.23 12.01
C ASN A 178 -13.01 -1.30 12.10
N ASN A 179 -13.79 -1.50 11.04
CA ASN A 179 -14.83 -2.53 10.99
C ASN A 179 -14.27 -3.96 11.06
N VAL A 180 -12.98 -4.15 10.79
CA VAL A 180 -12.30 -5.46 10.84
C VAL A 180 -11.23 -5.55 11.94
N LYS A 181 -11.08 -4.55 12.80
CA LYS A 181 -10.01 -4.53 13.81
C LYS A 181 -10.13 -5.62 14.88
N ASN A 182 -11.36 -6.01 15.21
CA ASN A 182 -11.66 -7.00 16.25
C ASN A 182 -11.08 -8.38 15.94
N TYR A 183 -10.85 -8.70 14.67
CA TYR A 183 -10.16 -9.93 14.25
C TYR A 183 -8.70 -10.01 14.76
N GLY A 184 -8.11 -8.88 15.19
CA GLY A 184 -6.74 -8.80 15.70
C GLY A 184 -6.59 -8.59 17.22
N GLU A 185 -7.67 -8.57 18.01
CA GLU A 185 -7.66 -8.16 19.44
C GLU A 185 -6.77 -9.02 20.33
N ASN A 186 -6.64 -10.32 20.02
CA ASN A 186 -5.88 -11.27 20.84
C ASN A 186 -4.61 -11.78 20.14
N MET A 187 -4.19 -11.10 19.06
CA MET A 187 -3.03 -11.52 18.27
C MET A 187 -1.90 -10.52 18.47
N GLN A 188 -0.87 -10.93 19.18
CA GLN A 188 0.38 -10.17 19.30
C GLN A 188 0.98 -9.95 17.91
N PHE A 189 1.40 -8.72 17.63
CA PHE A 189 2.07 -8.41 16.39
C PHE A 189 3.50 -8.97 16.43
N GLY A 190 3.80 -9.88 15.50
CA GLY A 190 5.04 -10.66 15.49
C GLY A 190 5.18 -11.45 14.17
N PRO A 191 5.79 -12.64 14.16
CA PRO A 191 5.82 -13.51 12.98
C PRO A 191 4.44 -14.14 12.67
N ASN A 192 3.40 -13.76 13.42
CA ASN A 192 2.03 -14.25 13.25
C ASN A 192 1.43 -13.73 11.94
N THR A 193 0.68 -14.60 11.27
CA THR A 193 -0.12 -14.26 10.08
C THR A 193 -1.15 -13.19 10.40
N ILE A 194 -1.25 -12.17 9.54
CA ILE A 194 -2.30 -11.15 9.61
C ILE A 194 -3.67 -11.82 9.34
N PRO A 195 -4.70 -11.61 10.18
CA PRO A 195 -6.05 -12.10 9.91
C PRO A 195 -6.50 -11.77 8.50
N SER A 196 -7.10 -12.74 7.83
CA SER A 196 -7.50 -12.61 6.42
C SER A 196 -8.41 -11.40 6.20
N GLU A 197 -9.32 -11.12 7.12
CA GLU A 197 -10.27 -10.01 7.08
C GLU A 197 -9.57 -8.65 7.18
N ILE A 198 -8.50 -8.54 7.95
CA ILE A 198 -7.68 -7.32 8.02
C ILE A 198 -6.85 -7.19 6.76
N GLY A 199 -6.16 -8.27 6.38
CA GLY A 199 -5.26 -8.30 5.23
C GLY A 199 -5.93 -7.96 3.91
N LYS A 200 -7.07 -8.59 3.63
CA LYS A 200 -7.86 -8.31 2.43
C LYS A 200 -8.41 -6.88 2.44
N THR A 201 -8.73 -6.29 3.61
CA THR A 201 -9.22 -4.90 3.71
C THR A 201 -8.08 -3.94 3.41
N LEU A 202 -6.89 -4.19 3.95
CA LEU A 202 -5.69 -3.40 3.64
C LEU A 202 -5.39 -3.39 2.14
N VAL A 203 -5.47 -4.57 1.49
CA VAL A 203 -5.32 -4.67 0.03
C VAL A 203 -6.41 -3.87 -0.67
N ASN A 204 -7.68 -4.03 -0.28
CA ASN A 204 -8.80 -3.30 -0.87
C ASN A 204 -8.56 -1.78 -0.81
N LEU A 205 -8.28 -1.24 0.38
CA LEU A 205 -8.02 0.18 0.61
C LEU A 205 -6.81 0.68 -0.18
N TYR A 206 -5.71 -0.10 -0.23
CA TYR A 206 -4.53 0.22 -1.03
C TYR A 206 -4.82 0.21 -2.55
N THR A 207 -5.80 -0.57 -2.99
CA THR A 207 -6.21 -0.68 -4.39
C THR A 207 -7.31 0.28 -4.80
N ARG A 208 -7.86 1.15 -3.93
CA ARG A 208 -8.83 2.16 -4.37
C ARG A 208 -8.12 3.34 -5.05
N ASP A 209 -8.75 3.95 -6.05
CA ASP A 209 -8.23 5.20 -6.63
C ASP A 209 -8.46 6.38 -5.66
N THR A 210 -7.53 6.52 -4.72
CA THR A 210 -7.56 7.52 -3.66
C THR A 210 -6.18 8.10 -3.44
N PHE A 211 -6.10 9.13 -2.58
CA PHE A 211 -4.84 9.69 -2.12
C PHE A 211 -3.93 8.66 -1.43
N TRP A 212 -4.49 7.61 -0.82
CA TRP A 212 -3.77 6.77 0.14
C TRP A 212 -2.62 5.99 -0.50
N CYS A 213 -2.86 5.31 -1.62
CA CYS A 213 -1.81 4.56 -2.31
C CYS A 213 -0.74 5.49 -2.93
N LYS A 214 -1.16 6.65 -3.45
CA LYS A 214 -0.29 7.69 -4.03
C LYS A 214 0.64 8.23 -2.95
N LEU A 215 0.10 8.56 -1.78
CA LEU A 215 0.85 9.03 -0.61
C LEU A 215 1.84 7.98 -0.10
N ILE A 216 1.39 6.74 0.14
CA ILE A 216 2.26 5.64 0.59
C ILE A 216 3.45 5.47 -0.36
N ASN A 217 3.17 5.35 -1.67
CA ASN A 217 4.22 5.12 -2.65
C ASN A 217 5.15 6.34 -2.77
N SER A 218 4.64 7.57 -2.68
CA SER A 218 5.46 8.78 -2.66
C SER A 218 6.44 8.78 -1.50
N VAL A 219 5.96 8.47 -0.29
CA VAL A 219 6.76 8.49 0.93
C VAL A 219 7.79 7.35 0.94
N ILE A 220 7.43 6.15 0.49
CA ILE A 220 8.36 5.01 0.45
C ILE A 220 9.42 5.19 -0.65
N ARG A 221 9.09 5.84 -1.77
CA ARG A 221 10.06 6.11 -2.85
C ARG A 221 11.16 7.07 -2.43
N ASP A 222 10.83 8.04 -1.57
CA ASP A 222 11.78 9.03 -1.06
C ASP A 222 11.77 9.08 0.47
N LEU A 223 12.47 8.12 1.05
CA LEU A 223 12.70 8.05 2.49
C LEU A 223 13.45 9.27 3.04
N SER A 224 14.14 10.07 2.22
CA SER A 224 14.87 11.26 2.73
C SER A 224 13.94 12.32 3.32
N THR A 225 12.67 12.34 2.89
CA THR A 225 11.61 13.23 3.40
C THR A 225 10.89 12.66 4.63
N MET A 226 11.27 11.46 5.07
CA MET A 226 10.62 10.77 6.18
C MET A 226 10.85 11.53 7.48
N THR A 227 9.76 11.73 8.23
CA THR A 227 9.78 12.27 9.59
C THR A 227 9.20 11.23 10.53
N ARG A 228 9.48 11.33 11.84
CA ARG A 228 8.85 10.45 12.85
C ARG A 228 7.31 10.50 12.78
N LYS A 229 6.75 11.69 12.55
CA LYS A 229 5.30 11.85 12.34
C LYS A 229 4.81 10.98 11.17
N LYS A 230 5.50 11.00 10.03
CA LYS A 230 5.16 10.18 8.86
C LYS A 230 5.33 8.68 9.12
N VAL A 231 6.36 8.29 9.86
CA VAL A 231 6.51 6.90 10.32
C VAL A 231 5.29 6.47 11.13
N ASN A 232 4.80 7.32 12.03
CA ASN A 232 3.69 6.99 12.92
C ASN A 232 2.33 6.98 12.20
N THR A 233 2.16 7.79 11.15
CA THR A 233 0.89 7.85 10.39
C THR A 233 0.83 6.80 9.26
N ILE A 234 1.94 6.47 8.61
CA ILE A 234 1.96 5.60 7.43
C ILE A 234 2.53 4.20 7.76
N GLY A 235 3.45 4.13 8.71
CA GLY A 235 4.14 2.90 9.13
C GLY A 235 3.21 1.75 9.52
N PRO A 236 2.22 1.94 10.42
CA PRO A 236 1.33 0.86 10.84
C PRO A 236 0.64 0.16 9.66
N PHE A 237 0.11 0.94 8.71
CA PHE A 237 -0.55 0.40 7.52
C PHE A 237 0.42 -0.38 6.63
N CYS A 238 1.60 0.19 6.35
CA CYS A 238 2.60 -0.44 5.48
C CYS A 238 3.11 -1.75 6.05
N VAL A 239 3.32 -1.79 7.37
CA VAL A 239 3.78 -2.96 8.11
C VAL A 239 2.74 -4.08 8.06
N LEU A 240 1.46 -3.77 8.30
CA LEU A 240 0.38 -4.75 8.21
C LEU A 240 0.23 -5.27 6.77
N LEU A 241 0.21 -4.37 5.77
CA LEU A 241 0.06 -4.73 4.36
C LEU A 241 1.22 -5.62 3.88
N ARG A 242 2.47 -5.23 4.17
CA ARG A 242 3.66 -6.04 3.86
C ARG A 242 3.60 -7.41 4.51
N SER A 243 3.25 -7.47 5.80
CA SER A 243 3.16 -8.74 6.53
C SER A 243 2.10 -9.66 5.93
N TYR A 244 0.95 -9.12 5.52
CA TYR A 244 -0.09 -9.89 4.85
C TYR A 244 0.33 -10.36 3.44
N ILE A 245 0.99 -9.50 2.65
CA ILE A 245 1.47 -9.88 1.32
C ILE A 245 2.54 -10.97 1.40
N ASN A 246 3.41 -10.90 2.40
CA ASN A 246 4.49 -11.86 2.61
C ASN A 246 4.00 -13.19 3.22
N ASP A 247 2.78 -13.23 3.77
CA ASP A 247 2.20 -14.42 4.38
C ASP A 247 2.01 -15.56 3.34
N GLN A 248 2.43 -16.75 3.76
CA GLN A 248 2.69 -17.90 2.89
C GLN A 248 1.44 -18.76 2.71
N GLY A 249 0.36 -18.17 2.17
CA GLY A 249 -0.77 -18.98 1.71
C GLY A 249 -0.38 -19.90 0.55
N ASP A 250 -1.12 -21.01 0.38
CA ASP A 250 -0.92 -22.04 -0.65
C ASP A 250 -1.27 -21.61 -2.10
N ASN A 251 -1.41 -20.30 -2.36
CA ASN A 251 -1.80 -19.83 -3.68
C ASN A 251 -0.68 -20.09 -4.71
N PRO A 252 -1.03 -20.63 -5.90
CA PRO A 252 -0.08 -20.85 -6.96
C PRO A 252 0.55 -19.51 -7.35
N PHE A 253 1.87 -19.49 -7.29
CA PHE A 253 2.66 -18.30 -7.53
C PHE A 253 2.85 -18.11 -9.03
N PRO A 254 2.48 -16.95 -9.62
CA PRO A 254 2.77 -16.72 -11.03
C PRO A 254 4.28 -16.67 -11.22
N SER A 255 4.78 -17.44 -12.18
CA SER A 255 6.20 -17.43 -12.53
C SER A 255 6.64 -16.11 -13.15
N ILE A 256 5.76 -15.42 -13.89
CA ILE A 256 6.08 -14.19 -14.61
C ILE A 256 4.95 -13.18 -14.41
N VAL A 257 5.34 -11.92 -14.21
CA VAL A 257 4.44 -10.77 -14.19
C VAL A 257 4.94 -9.66 -15.10
N TYR A 258 4.06 -8.73 -15.44
CA TYR A 258 4.28 -7.72 -16.48
C TYR A 258 3.97 -6.32 -15.96
N ARG A 259 4.72 -5.32 -16.43
CA ARG A 259 4.41 -3.91 -16.13
C ARG A 259 4.78 -3.02 -17.31
N GLY A 260 3.80 -2.29 -17.83
CA GLY A 260 4.02 -1.28 -18.87
C GLY A 260 4.27 0.09 -18.26
N LEU A 261 5.30 0.78 -18.74
CA LEU A 261 5.78 2.07 -18.23
C LEU A 261 6.17 2.99 -19.39
N THR A 262 6.10 4.29 -19.15
CA THR A 262 6.72 5.29 -20.03
C THR A 262 8.07 5.66 -19.44
N LEU A 263 9.15 5.27 -20.11
CA LEU A 263 10.52 5.55 -19.70
C LEU A 263 11.27 6.29 -20.79
N THR A 264 12.19 7.15 -20.37
CA THR A 264 13.27 7.71 -21.19
C THR A 264 14.39 6.68 -21.40
N ASP A 265 15.32 6.97 -22.32
CA ASP A 265 16.51 6.11 -22.51
C ASP A 265 17.39 6.03 -21.26
N GLU A 266 17.50 7.13 -20.51
CA GLU A 266 18.27 7.19 -19.27
C GLU A 266 17.63 6.35 -18.16
N GLU A 267 16.31 6.43 -18.02
CA GLU A 267 15.58 5.59 -17.07
C GLU A 267 15.66 4.11 -17.43
N ARG A 268 15.57 3.76 -18.73
CA ARG A 268 15.76 2.37 -19.19
C ARG A 268 17.12 1.81 -18.81
N LYS A 269 18.19 2.60 -18.92
CA LYS A 269 19.54 2.19 -18.51
C LYS A 269 19.61 1.84 -17.01
N ASN A 270 18.77 2.42 -16.17
CA ASN A 270 18.72 2.05 -14.75
C ASN A 270 18.21 0.62 -14.52
N PHE A 271 17.35 0.10 -15.40
CA PHE A 271 16.88 -1.29 -15.37
C PHE A 271 17.86 -2.28 -16.02
N MET A 272 18.95 -1.81 -16.62
CA MET A 272 20.00 -2.66 -17.22
C MET A 272 21.18 -2.90 -16.27
N LYS A 273 21.05 -2.48 -15.00
CA LYS A 273 22.07 -2.68 -13.98
C LYS A 273 22.04 -4.11 -13.45
N GLU A 274 23.20 -4.60 -12.99
CA GLU A 274 23.35 -5.98 -12.50
C GLU A 274 22.38 -6.33 -11.38
N GLU A 275 22.23 -5.43 -10.41
CA GLU A 275 21.28 -5.54 -9.31
C GLU A 275 20.46 -4.24 -9.20
N MET A 276 19.16 -4.39 -9.00
CA MET A 276 18.24 -3.29 -8.76
C MET A 276 17.21 -3.65 -7.70
N ARG A 277 16.79 -2.66 -6.90
CA ARG A 277 15.74 -2.84 -5.90
C ARG A 277 14.57 -1.91 -6.19
N PHE A 278 13.36 -2.45 -6.22
CA PHE A 278 12.15 -1.64 -6.27
C PHE A 278 11.90 -1.05 -4.90
N THR A 279 11.95 0.27 -4.75
CA THR A 279 11.92 0.88 -3.41
C THR A 279 10.54 0.83 -2.76
N ALA A 280 9.47 0.83 -3.55
CA ALA A 280 8.08 0.85 -3.08
C ALA A 280 7.26 -0.34 -3.58
N PHE A 281 6.03 -0.44 -3.08
CA PHE A 281 5.04 -1.39 -3.60
C PHE A 281 4.86 -1.16 -5.10
N THR A 282 4.96 -2.23 -5.88
CA THR A 282 4.95 -2.13 -7.35
C THR A 282 3.84 -3.03 -7.91
N SER A 283 2.80 -2.40 -8.45
CA SER A 283 1.68 -3.10 -9.10
C SER A 283 2.12 -3.71 -10.43
N THR A 284 1.89 -4.99 -10.63
CA THR A 284 2.17 -5.67 -11.90
C THR A 284 0.92 -6.41 -12.34
N SER A 285 0.80 -6.75 -13.62
CA SER A 285 -0.29 -7.60 -14.11
C SER A 285 0.23 -9.00 -14.40
N LYS A 286 -0.58 -10.02 -14.13
CA LYS A 286 -0.32 -11.38 -14.64
C LYS A 286 -0.62 -11.49 -16.15
N ASN A 287 -1.33 -10.51 -16.70
CA ASN A 287 -1.76 -10.48 -18.09
C ASN A 287 -0.83 -9.57 -18.93
N ARG A 288 -0.03 -10.19 -19.79
CA ARG A 288 0.91 -9.48 -20.68
C ARG A 288 0.20 -8.47 -21.58
N THR A 289 -0.91 -8.87 -22.18
CA THR A 289 -1.66 -8.05 -23.13
C THR A 289 -2.12 -6.75 -22.48
N LEU A 290 -2.60 -6.80 -21.23
CA LEU A 290 -3.01 -5.59 -20.49
C LEU A 290 -1.82 -4.67 -20.20
N ALA A 291 -0.67 -5.23 -19.79
CA ALA A 291 0.53 -4.44 -19.53
C ALA A 291 1.10 -3.79 -20.80
N GLU A 292 0.99 -4.44 -21.96
CA GLU A 292 1.44 -3.92 -23.25
C GLU A 292 0.62 -2.72 -23.73
N LEU A 293 -0.59 -2.50 -23.24
CA LEU A 293 -1.38 -1.29 -23.54
C LEU A 293 -0.78 -0.01 -22.91
N LEU A 294 0.20 -0.14 -22.02
CA LEU A 294 0.71 0.97 -21.22
C LEU A 294 2.15 1.33 -21.58
N GLY A 295 2.37 2.62 -21.85
CA GLY A 295 3.69 3.23 -22.04
C GLY A 295 4.51 2.69 -23.21
N ASN A 296 5.76 3.15 -23.31
CA ASN A 296 6.71 2.79 -24.38
C ASN A 296 7.67 1.65 -23.99
N THR A 297 7.61 1.15 -22.76
CA THR A 297 8.49 0.09 -22.24
C THR A 297 7.66 -0.97 -21.52
N LEU A 298 7.93 -2.25 -21.80
CA LEU A 298 7.38 -3.40 -21.09
C LEU A 298 8.46 -4.03 -20.21
N LEU A 299 8.17 -4.18 -18.92
CA LEU A 299 8.96 -5.03 -18.03
C LEU A 299 8.34 -6.43 -18.01
N ILE A 300 9.17 -7.45 -18.27
CA ILE A 300 8.84 -8.87 -18.10
C ILE A 300 9.66 -9.37 -16.90
N ILE A 301 8.97 -9.73 -15.82
CA ILE A 301 9.60 -9.99 -14.53
C ILE A 301 9.40 -11.46 -14.17
N ASP A 302 10.46 -12.26 -14.26
CA ASP A 302 10.49 -13.64 -13.76
C ASP A 302 10.62 -13.63 -12.24
N LEU A 303 9.60 -14.13 -11.56
CA LEU A 303 9.54 -14.20 -10.10
C LEU A 303 10.06 -15.55 -9.57
N ASN A 304 10.47 -16.49 -10.43
CA ASN A 304 10.99 -17.79 -10.00
C ASN A 304 12.36 -17.69 -9.34
N VAL A 305 12.38 -17.34 -8.05
CA VAL A 305 13.57 -17.42 -7.22
C VAL A 305 13.84 -18.88 -6.90
N LYS A 306 14.79 -19.50 -7.62
CA LYS A 306 15.15 -20.93 -7.45
C LYS A 306 15.88 -21.23 -6.13
N GLU A 307 16.28 -20.21 -5.38
CA GLU A 307 17.06 -20.37 -4.16
C GLU A 307 16.16 -20.49 -2.93
N ARG A 308 16.10 -21.69 -2.36
CA ARG A 308 15.52 -21.94 -1.04
C ARG A 308 16.53 -21.49 0.02
N ARG A 309 16.26 -20.40 0.75
CA ARG A 309 16.91 -20.15 2.05
C ARG A 309 16.10 -20.87 3.13
N HIS A 310 16.74 -21.80 3.83
CA HIS A 310 16.16 -22.52 4.98
C HIS A 310 14.80 -23.20 4.75
N GLY A 311 14.56 -23.68 3.52
CA GLY A 311 13.35 -24.43 3.17
C GLY A 311 12.12 -23.60 2.81
N SER A 312 12.18 -22.27 2.94
CA SER A 312 11.06 -21.37 2.59
C SER A 312 11.31 -20.63 1.27
N LEU A 313 10.30 -20.60 0.40
CA LEU A 313 10.29 -19.76 -0.79
C LEU A 313 10.13 -18.30 -0.37
N ILE A 314 11.10 -17.46 -0.72
CA ILE A 314 11.00 -16.01 -0.50
C ILE A 314 10.03 -15.47 -1.54
N LYS A 315 8.85 -15.05 -1.08
CA LYS A 315 7.84 -14.44 -1.96
C LYS A 315 8.15 -12.95 -2.12
N ILE A 316 8.23 -12.53 -3.37
CA ILE A 316 8.50 -11.16 -3.79
C ILE A 316 7.20 -10.33 -3.87
N GLY A 317 6.05 -10.96 -3.62
CA GLY A 317 4.75 -10.31 -3.69
C GLY A 317 3.59 -11.27 -3.46
N ARG A 318 2.38 -10.83 -3.82
CA ARG A 318 1.15 -11.62 -3.74
C ARG A 318 0.20 -11.28 -4.88
N ASP A 319 -0.51 -12.28 -5.36
CA ASP A 319 -1.66 -12.07 -6.24
C ASP A 319 -2.79 -11.42 -5.45
N ILE A 320 -3.14 -10.20 -5.85
CA ILE A 320 -4.17 -9.41 -5.20
C ILE A 320 -5.40 -9.17 -6.08
N SER A 321 -5.45 -9.79 -7.27
CA SER A 321 -6.53 -9.61 -8.25
C SER A 321 -7.91 -9.81 -7.64
N MET A 322 -8.13 -10.91 -6.92
CA MET A 322 -9.43 -11.24 -6.31
C MET A 322 -9.82 -10.36 -5.11
N MET A 323 -8.89 -9.58 -4.57
CA MET A 323 -9.09 -8.68 -3.41
C MET A 323 -9.15 -7.21 -3.82
N SER A 324 -8.64 -6.90 -5.01
CA SER A 324 -8.67 -5.58 -5.62
C SER A 324 -10.10 -5.20 -6.02
N ASN A 325 -10.39 -3.90 -6.02
CA ASN A 325 -11.58 -3.37 -6.67
C ASN A 325 -11.59 -3.58 -8.19
N PHE A 326 -10.44 -3.91 -8.77
CA PHE A 326 -10.19 -4.03 -10.21
C PHE A 326 -9.62 -5.42 -10.55
N PRO A 327 -10.40 -6.50 -10.34
CA PRO A 327 -9.92 -7.87 -10.54
C PRO A 327 -9.46 -8.17 -11.97
N GLU A 328 -10.05 -7.49 -12.96
CA GLU A 328 -9.71 -7.55 -14.38
C GLU A 328 -8.29 -7.07 -14.70
N GLU A 329 -7.68 -6.25 -13.84
CA GLU A 329 -6.27 -5.85 -14.00
C GLU A 329 -5.31 -7.03 -13.73
N GLU A 330 -5.82 -8.12 -13.14
CA GLU A 330 -5.06 -9.30 -12.76
C GLU A 330 -3.82 -8.93 -11.92
N GLU A 331 -4.02 -7.98 -10.99
CA GLU A 331 -2.93 -7.33 -10.26
C GLU A 331 -2.16 -8.33 -9.36
N TYR A 332 -0.84 -8.34 -9.53
CA TYR A 332 0.12 -8.94 -8.63
C TYR A 332 0.97 -7.83 -8.01
N LEU A 333 1.00 -7.76 -6.68
CA LEU A 333 1.66 -6.67 -5.96
C LEU A 333 3.03 -7.11 -5.45
N ILE A 334 4.08 -6.52 -5.99
CA ILE A 334 5.47 -6.71 -5.55
C ILE A 334 5.73 -5.85 -4.29
N ILE A 335 6.37 -6.43 -3.28
CA ILE A 335 6.68 -5.73 -2.03
C ILE A 335 7.88 -4.77 -2.18
N PRO A 336 7.95 -3.70 -1.38
CA PRO A 336 9.12 -2.84 -1.27
C PRO A 336 10.41 -3.63 -1.04
N ARG A 337 11.49 -3.11 -1.61
CA ARG A 337 12.88 -3.61 -1.54
C ARG A 337 13.11 -4.98 -2.18
N SER A 338 12.16 -5.45 -2.98
CA SER A 338 12.35 -6.63 -3.82
C SER A 338 13.51 -6.42 -4.80
N THR A 339 14.42 -7.38 -4.86
CA THR A 339 15.64 -7.32 -5.68
C THR A 339 15.44 -8.06 -7.00
N PHE A 340 15.94 -7.46 -8.07
CA PHE A 340 15.90 -8.00 -9.42
C PHE A 340 17.24 -7.83 -10.10
N ASN A 341 17.56 -8.76 -10.99
CA ASN A 341 18.71 -8.67 -11.88
C ASN A 341 18.21 -8.47 -13.31
N PHE A 342 18.98 -7.71 -14.08
CA PHE A 342 18.78 -7.60 -15.52
C PHE A 342 19.14 -8.93 -16.20
N GLU A 343 18.27 -9.41 -17.09
CA GLU A 343 18.53 -10.63 -17.89
C GLU A 343 18.83 -10.28 -19.35
N LYS A 344 17.93 -9.53 -20.00
CA LYS A 344 18.09 -9.13 -21.40
C LYS A 344 17.22 -7.94 -21.77
N TYR A 345 17.52 -7.35 -22.92
CA TYR A 345 16.78 -6.23 -23.50
C TYR A 345 16.48 -6.51 -24.97
N GLU A 346 15.26 -6.19 -25.40
CA GLU A 346 14.80 -6.30 -26.78
C GLU A 346 14.08 -5.01 -27.20
N TYR A 347 14.02 -4.75 -28.50
CA TYR A 347 13.20 -3.70 -29.07
C TYR A 347 12.27 -4.31 -30.12
N ASP A 348 10.97 -4.14 -29.92
CA ASP A 348 9.95 -4.58 -30.86
C ASP A 348 9.77 -3.50 -31.94
N GLU A 349 10.37 -3.75 -33.11
CA GLU A 349 10.31 -2.88 -34.28
C GLU A 349 8.99 -2.97 -35.07
N SER A 350 8.01 -3.75 -34.60
CA SER A 350 6.70 -3.78 -35.26
C SER A 350 6.09 -2.38 -35.29
N LYS A 351 5.49 -2.04 -36.44
CA LYS A 351 4.94 -0.71 -36.71
C LYS A 351 3.85 -0.28 -35.72
N ASP A 352 3.23 -1.25 -35.05
CA ASP A 352 2.05 -1.03 -34.21
C ASP A 352 2.40 -0.85 -32.72
N LEU A 353 3.59 -1.25 -32.25
CA LEU A 353 3.94 -1.22 -30.82
C LEU A 353 5.18 -0.39 -30.50
N GLN A 354 6.22 -0.38 -31.36
CA GLN A 354 7.50 0.32 -31.15
C GLN A 354 7.95 0.33 -29.69
N LYS A 355 8.13 -0.87 -29.11
CA LYS A 355 8.17 -1.06 -27.66
C LYS A 355 9.52 -1.58 -27.19
N HIS A 356 10.06 -0.94 -26.16
CA HIS A 356 11.24 -1.45 -25.46
C HIS A 356 10.84 -2.58 -24.51
N ILE A 357 11.54 -3.70 -24.51
CA ILE A 357 11.23 -4.84 -23.64
C ILE A 357 12.44 -5.11 -22.75
N VAL A 358 12.24 -5.03 -21.44
CA VAL A 358 13.27 -5.30 -20.43
C VAL A 358 12.89 -6.55 -19.65
N TYR A 359 13.79 -7.53 -19.64
CA TYR A 359 13.61 -8.77 -18.90
C TYR A 359 14.36 -8.70 -17.58
N LEU A 360 13.64 -8.94 -16.49
CA LEU A 360 14.13 -8.93 -15.13
C LEU A 360 13.90 -10.28 -14.48
N LYS A 361 14.77 -10.65 -13.54
CA LYS A 361 14.62 -11.86 -12.75
C LYS A 361 14.79 -11.58 -11.27
N GLY A 362 13.87 -12.07 -10.46
CA GLY A 362 13.94 -11.95 -9.00
C GLY A 362 15.21 -12.59 -8.45
N SER A 363 15.88 -11.89 -7.54
CA SER A 363 17.11 -12.36 -6.90
C SER A 363 16.95 -12.42 -5.38
N ASN A 364 17.76 -13.26 -4.73
CA ASN A 364 17.64 -13.60 -3.31
C ASN A 364 18.59 -12.78 -2.40
N GLU A 365 19.19 -11.70 -2.90
CA GLU A 365 20.14 -10.87 -2.14
C GLU A 365 19.47 -9.96 -1.10
N ASN A 366 18.47 -10.48 -0.38
CA ASN A 366 18.12 -9.93 0.93
C ASN A 366 19.22 -10.33 1.94
N ASN A 367 20.37 -9.68 1.82
CA ASN A 367 21.32 -9.52 2.92
C ASN A 367 20.84 -8.36 3.81
N LEU A 368 19.91 -8.67 4.69
CA LEU A 368 20.01 -8.23 6.06
C LEU A 368 20.11 -9.50 6.91
N GLN A 369 21.34 -9.85 7.28
CA GLN A 369 21.55 -10.37 8.63
C GLN A 369 21.03 -9.26 9.57
N VAL A 370 19.73 -9.26 9.87
CA VAL A 370 19.31 -8.84 11.20
C VAL A 370 19.75 -10.00 12.08
N SER A 371 21.05 -10.02 12.42
CA SER A 371 21.47 -10.67 13.64
C SER A 371 20.53 -10.12 14.71
N LEU A 372 19.73 -10.98 15.31
CA LEU A 372 19.10 -10.74 16.60
C LEU A 372 20.22 -10.38 17.57
N VAL A 373 20.63 -9.11 17.58
CA VAL A 373 21.38 -8.56 18.69
C VAL A 373 20.35 -8.53 19.79
N ASN A 374 20.46 -9.45 20.74
CA ASN A 374 19.68 -9.45 21.97
C ASN A 374 19.78 -8.05 22.59
N PHE A 375 18.72 -7.25 22.41
CA PHE A 375 18.61 -5.90 22.94
C PHE A 375 18.63 -5.89 24.49
N ASP A 376 18.36 -7.04 25.12
CA ASP A 376 18.53 -7.28 26.56
C ASP A 376 19.96 -7.04 27.06
N SER A 377 20.96 -7.03 26.17
CA SER A 377 22.36 -6.72 26.50
C SER A 377 22.67 -5.22 26.56
N LEU A 378 21.84 -4.36 25.93
CA LEU A 378 22.13 -2.93 25.74
C LEU A 378 21.29 -2.03 26.65
N MET A 379 20.13 -2.50 27.10
CA MET A 379 19.33 -1.80 28.11
C MET A 379 19.78 -2.24 29.51
N GLY A 380 20.69 -1.46 30.09
CA GLY A 380 21.32 -1.74 31.38
C GLY A 380 20.33 -2.17 32.46
N LYS A 381 20.67 -3.26 33.15
CA LYS A 381 20.07 -3.69 34.42
C LYS A 381 20.06 -2.52 35.40
N HIS A 382 18.97 -1.78 35.48
CA HIS A 382 18.71 -0.93 36.64
C HIS A 382 18.44 -1.84 37.84
N GLY A 383 19.32 -1.69 38.83
CA GLY A 383 19.42 -2.53 40.00
C GLY A 383 18.13 -2.59 40.80
N ARG A 384 17.64 -3.81 41.02
CA ARG A 384 16.91 -4.12 42.24
C ARG A 384 17.93 -4.21 43.37
N VAL A 385 18.03 -3.12 44.14
CA VAL A 385 18.63 -3.15 45.47
C VAL A 385 17.68 -3.97 46.36
N LEU A 386 18.00 -5.27 46.53
CA LEU A 386 17.39 -6.08 47.57
C LEU A 386 18.17 -5.84 48.87
N TYR A 387 17.53 -5.16 49.80
CA TYR A 387 17.91 -5.12 51.20
C TYR A 387 17.94 -6.55 51.76
N ASN A 388 19.12 -7.01 52.19
CA ASN A 388 19.22 -8.13 53.13
C ASN A 388 19.64 -7.57 54.49
N GLN A 389 18.67 -7.54 55.41
CA GLN A 389 18.91 -7.39 56.84
C GLN A 389 19.65 -8.63 57.36
N LYS A 390 20.78 -8.40 58.02
CA LYS A 390 21.45 -9.38 58.89
C LYS A 390 20.57 -9.66 60.11
N ARG A 391 20.43 -10.93 60.46
CA ARG A 391 20.22 -11.40 61.84
C ARG A 391 21.47 -12.16 62.28
N THR A 392 22.14 -11.61 63.27
CA THR A 392 22.68 -12.34 64.43
C THR A 392 21.95 -11.80 65.64
#